data_AF-A0A930T921-F1
#
_entry.id   AF-A0A930T921-F1
#
_cell.length_a   1.000
_cell.length_b   1.000
_cell.length_c   1.000
_cell.angle_alpha   90.00
_cell.angle_beta   90.00
_cell.angle_gamma   90.00
#
_symmetry.space_group_name_H-M   'P 1'
#
loop_
_entity.id
_entity.type
_entity.pdbx_description
1 polymer ?
#
loop_
_entity_poly.entity_id
_entity_poly.type
_entity_poly.pdbx_seq_one_letter_code
_entity_poly.pdbx_strand_id
1 'polypeptide(L)' 'MTGRGFSMNERAQVNSYAIEPKVYVDATPKFGFTEYAEKLNGRLAMIGFVSLIAIEVLTGHGFIAWLSNT' A
#
# COMPACT_ATOMS: atom_id res chain seq x y z
N MET A 1 0.28 -33.62 -23.53
CA MET A 1 -0.25 -32.71 -22.48
C MET A 1 0.88 -32.46 -21.49
N THR A 2 1.50 -31.29 -21.52
CA THR A 2 2.69 -30.99 -20.69
C THR A 2 2.27 -30.05 -19.57
N GLY A 3 2.15 -30.58 -18.34
CA GLY A 3 1.89 -29.78 -17.14
C GLY A 3 3.21 -29.19 -16.65
N ARG A 4 3.21 -27.88 -16.34
CA ARG A 4 4.38 -27.15 -15.81
C ARG A 4 5.11 -27.97 -14.74
N GLY A 5 6.33 -28.42 -15.04
CA GLY A 5 7.20 -29.19 -14.14
C GLY A 5 7.49 -30.64 -14.54
N PHE A 6 6.72 -31.22 -15.48
CA PHE A 6 6.88 -32.61 -15.89
C PHE A 6 6.91 -32.74 -17.42
N SER A 7 7.97 -33.36 -17.96
CA SER A 7 8.03 -33.80 -19.35
C SER A 7 7.97 -35.33 -19.38
N MET A 8 7.13 -35.87 -20.27
CA MET A 8 6.97 -37.31 -20.48
C MET A 8 7.65 -37.67 -21.80
N ASN A 9 8.75 -38.41 -21.72
CA ASN A 9 9.48 -38.87 -22.91
C ASN A 9 8.76 -40.06 -23.55
N GLU A 10 9.03 -40.34 -24.83
CA GLU A 10 8.41 -41.41 -25.63
C GLU A 10 8.56 -42.83 -25.04
N ARG A 11 9.47 -43.02 -24.08
CA ARG A 11 9.64 -44.25 -23.30
C ARG A 11 8.79 -44.31 -22.02
N ALA A 12 7.72 -43.51 -21.94
CA ALA A 12 6.85 -43.37 -20.76
C ALA A 12 7.58 -42.98 -19.46
N GLN A 13 8.78 -42.38 -19.56
CA GLN A 13 9.54 -41.91 -18.40
C GLN A 13 9.18 -40.46 -18.09
N VAL A 14 8.80 -40.21 -16.84
CA VAL A 14 8.50 -38.88 -16.31
C VAL A 14 9.72 -38.28 -15.63
N ASN A 15 10.25 -37.21 -16.21
CA ASN A 15 11.33 -36.42 -15.59
C ASN A 15 10.72 -35.22 -14.87
N SER A 16 10.96 -35.14 -13.56
CA SER A 16 10.60 -33.99 -12.73
C SER A 16 11.73 -32.96 -12.80
N TYR A 17 11.50 -31.83 -13.46
CA TYR A 17 12.46 -30.73 -13.45
C TYR A 17 12.21 -29.87 -12.20
N ALA A 18 13.25 -29.60 -11.43
CA ALA A 18 13.17 -28.68 -10.30
C ALA A 18 12.86 -27.26 -10.84
N ILE A 19 11.62 -26.80 -10.64
CA ILE A 19 11.26 -25.42 -10.94
C ILE A 19 11.86 -24.56 -9.83
N GLU A 20 12.85 -23.73 -10.17
CA GLU A 20 13.44 -22.81 -9.20
C GLU A 20 12.34 -21.90 -8.64
N PRO A 21 12.18 -21.84 -7.31
CA PRO A 21 11.31 -20.86 -6.69
C PRO A 21 11.90 -19.49 -7.02
N LYS A 22 11.23 -18.71 -7.87
CA LYS A 22 11.58 -17.29 -8.02
C LYS A 22 11.46 -16.63 -6.65
N VAL A 23 12.60 -16.28 -6.07
CA VAL A 23 12.66 -15.57 -4.80
C VAL A 23 12.14 -14.17 -5.08
N TYR A 24 10.90 -13.89 -4.66
CA TYR A 24 10.37 -12.53 -4.66
C TYR A 24 11.09 -11.78 -3.54
N VAL A 25 12.22 -11.17 -3.86
CA VAL A 25 12.73 -10.10 -3.01
C VAL A 25 11.79 -8.92 -3.22
N ASP A 26 10.98 -8.60 -2.21
CA ASP A 26 10.22 -7.34 -2.16
C ASP A 26 11.26 -6.21 -2.13
N ALA A 27 11.68 -5.77 -3.31
CA ALA A 27 12.64 -4.68 -3.50
C ALA A 27 12.00 -3.31 -3.30
N THR A 28 10.75 -3.24 -2.83
CA THR A 28 10.12 -1.98 -2.44
C THR A 28 10.63 -1.58 -1.06
N PRO A 29 11.49 -0.55 -0.95
CA PRO A 29 11.88 -0.04 0.34
C PRO A 29 10.63 0.46 1.08
N LYS A 30 10.25 -0.22 2.16
CA LYS A 30 9.12 0.16 3.02
C LYS A 30 9.38 1.43 3.84
N PHE A 31 10.59 1.99 3.77
CA PHE A 31 11.02 3.20 4.47
C PHE A 31 11.27 4.33 3.47
N GLY A 32 10.56 5.45 3.62
CA GLY A 32 10.72 6.66 2.81
C GLY A 32 9.40 7.22 2.26
N PHE A 33 9.51 8.14 1.28
CA PHE A 33 8.39 8.64 0.49
C PHE A 33 7.91 7.56 -0.49
N THR A 34 7.23 6.54 0.04
CA THR A 34 6.59 5.50 -0.77
C THR A 34 5.23 5.98 -1.24
N GLU A 35 4.75 5.50 -2.40
CA GLU A 35 3.42 5.84 -2.92
C GLU A 35 2.30 5.55 -1.89
N TYR A 36 2.50 4.51 -1.07
CA TYR A 36 1.60 4.18 0.04
C TYR A 36 1.58 5.27 1.12
N ALA A 37 2.75 5.78 1.53
CA ALA A 37 2.86 6.86 2.50
C ALA A 37 2.26 8.17 1.98
N GLU A 38 2.46 8.50 0.69
CA GLU A 38 1.87 9.68 0.07
C GLU A 38 0.33 9.61 0.05
N LYS A 39 -0.24 8.46 -0.34
CA LYS A 39 -1.69 8.24 -0.31
C LYS A 39 -2.26 8.32 1.09
N LEU A 40 -1.58 7.77 2.09
CA LEU A 40 -2.00 7.85 3.48
C LEU A 40 -1.97 9.30 3.99
N ASN A 41 -0.87 10.01 3.79
CA ASN A 41 -0.72 11.40 4.22
C ASN A 41 -1.74 12.32 3.54
N GLY A 42 -2.00 12.12 2.25
CA GLY A 42 -3.04 12.87 1.52
C GLY A 42 -4.44 12.67 2.09
N ARG A 43 -4.81 11.44 2.49
CA ARG A 43 -6.12 11.16 3.12
C ARG A 43 -6.24 11.80 4.50
N LEU A 44 -5.19 11.70 5.31
CA LEU A 44 -5.14 12.33 6.63
C LEU A 44 -5.29 13.85 6.51
N ALA A 45 -4.64 14.47 5.52
CA ALA A 45 -4.78 15.90 5.26
C ALA A 45 -6.21 16.29 4.87
N MET A 46 -6.88 15.54 3.99
CA MET A 46 -8.27 15.81 3.61
C MET A 46 -9.21 15.72 4.83
N ILE A 47 -9.03 14.68 5.68
CA ILE A 47 -9.82 14.52 6.90
C ILE A 47 -9.56 15.67 7.88
N GLY A 48 -8.29 16.06 8.05
CA GLY A 48 -7.91 17.18 8.90
C GLY A 48 -8.57 18.49 8.45
N PHE A 49 -8.55 18.77 7.15
CA PHE A 49 -9.17 19.97 6.58
C PHE A 49 -10.69 20.00 6.78
N VAL A 50 -11.38 18.90 6.50
CA VAL A 50 -12.84 18.80 6.70
C VAL A 50 -13.20 18.92 8.19
N SER A 51 -12.42 18.30 9.07
CA SER A 51 -12.61 18.40 10.51
C SER A 51 -12.44 19.83 11.01
N LEU A 52 -11.46 20.57 10.47
CA LEU A 52 -11.20 21.97 10.83
C LEU A 52 -12.39 22.85 10.44
N ILE A 53 -12.93 22.69 9.22
CA ILE A 53 -14.15 23.38 8.77
C ILE A 53 -15.34 23.02 9.67
N ALA A 54 -15.52 21.74 10.00
CA ALA A 54 -16.62 21.30 10.85
C ALA A 54 -16.57 21.93 12.25
N ILE A 55 -15.37 22.02 12.84
CA ILE A 55 -15.16 22.66 14.13
C ILE A 55 -15.44 24.17 14.06
N GLU A 56 -15.01 24.83 12.99
CA GLU A 56 -15.27 26.25 12.75
C GLU A 56 -16.78 26.55 12.67
N VAL A 57 -17.53 25.71 11.95
CA VAL A 57 -19.00 25.82 11.84
C VAL A 57 -19.69 25.58 13.17
N LEU A 58 -19.25 24.58 13.95
CA LEU A 58 -19.85 24.24 15.24
C LEU A 58 -19.56 25.28 16.32
N THR A 59 -18.37 25.87 16.30
CA THR A 59 -17.91 26.79 17.36
C THR A 59 -18.32 28.24 17.06
N GLY A 60 -18.58 28.61 15.80
CA GLY A 60 -18.97 29.98 15.40
C GLY A 60 -17.85 31.03 15.59
N HIS A 61 -16.76 30.64 16.24
CA HIS A 61 -15.50 31.35 16.37
C HIS A 61 -14.43 30.39 15.82
N GLY A 62 -13.70 30.82 14.78
CA GLY A 62 -12.71 29.96 14.13
C GLY A 62 -11.72 29.40 15.15
N PHE A 63 -11.22 28.18 14.92
CA PHE A 63 -10.22 27.54 15.79
C PHE A 63 -9.01 28.46 16.07
N ILE A 64 -8.67 29.34 15.11
CA ILE A 64 -7.67 30.40 15.23
C ILE A 64 -8.05 31.46 16.27
N ALA A 65 -9.33 31.83 16.39
CA ALA A 65 -9.80 32.77 17.41
C ALA A 65 -9.67 32.19 18.82
N TRP A 66 -9.86 30.88 19.00
CA TRP A 66 -9.60 30.21 20.29
C TRP A 66 -8.09 30.17 20.61
N LEU A 67 -7.24 29.83 19.63
CA LEU A 67 -5.78 29.85 19.79
C LEU A 67 -5.22 31.26 20.01
N SER A 68 -5.88 32.29 19.46
CA SER A 68 -5.52 33.70 19.58
C SER A 68 -6.01 34.36 20.88
N ASN A 69 -7.02 33.79 21.54
CA ASN A 69 -7.61 34.37 22.75
C ASN A 69 -7.03 33.76 24.04
N THR A 70 -5.79 33.26 23.98
CA THR A 70 -4.94 32.97 25.14
C THR A 70 -3.70 33.83 25.05
#